data_AF-A0A535CDK5-F1
#
_entry.id   AF-A0A535CDK5-F1
#
_cell.length_a   1.000
_cell.length_b   1.000
_cell.length_c   1.000
_cell.angle_alpha   90.00
_cell.angle_beta   90.00
_cell.angle_gamma   90.00
#
_symmetry.space_group_name_H-M   'P 1'
#
loop_
_entity.id
_entity.type
_entity.pdbx_description
1 polymer ?
#
loop_
_entity_poly.entity_id
_entity_poly.type
_entity_poly.pdbx_seq_one_letter_code
_entity_poly.pdbx_strand_id
1 'polypeptide(L)'
;MNSQTVRRPENKRPSRSQKPKKYYKQTARFEGKRDGKPLIFGWGAHLSHNEKVQIQRRATWITAISVIVLIVAVIIGFWVNINIIIPSQPITSVNGHPVPQSLYR
;
A
#
# COMPACT_ATOMS: atom_id res chain seq x y z
N MET A 1 6.84 -92.02 -18.80
CA MET A 1 7.24 -90.81 -19.55
C MET A 1 6.30 -89.69 -19.11
N ASN A 2 6.77 -88.77 -18.27
CA ASN A 2 5.94 -87.76 -17.61
C ASN A 2 5.98 -86.46 -18.43
N SER A 3 4.91 -86.17 -19.15
CA SER A 3 4.76 -84.93 -19.94
C SER A 3 4.31 -83.78 -19.04
N GLN A 4 5.27 -83.07 -18.44
CA GLN A 4 5.01 -81.79 -17.77
C GLN A 4 4.82 -80.69 -18.82
N THR A 5 3.58 -80.32 -19.10
CA THR A 5 3.29 -79.11 -19.87
C THR A 5 3.40 -77.89 -18.95
N VAL A 6 4.53 -77.20 -19.01
CA VAL A 6 4.76 -75.90 -18.36
C VAL A 6 3.81 -74.86 -18.98
N ARG A 7 2.88 -74.32 -18.17
CA ARG A 7 2.01 -73.19 -18.56
C ARG A 7 2.87 -71.95 -18.83
N ARG A 8 2.84 -71.45 -20.07
CA ARG A 8 3.45 -70.19 -20.50
C ARG A 8 2.73 -69.01 -19.81
N PRO A 9 3.42 -68.08 -19.15
CA PRO A 9 2.76 -66.89 -18.62
C PRO A 9 2.34 -65.97 -19.77
N GLU A 10 1.06 -65.57 -19.77
CA GLU A 10 0.53 -64.56 -20.69
C GLU A 10 1.26 -63.23 -20.45
N ASN A 11 2.10 -62.84 -21.41
CA ASN A 11 2.74 -61.54 -21.42
C ASN A 11 1.71 -60.47 -21.84
N LYS A 12 0.90 -60.00 -20.88
CA LYS A 12 0.01 -58.86 -21.07
C LYS A 12 0.84 -57.58 -21.10
N ARG A 13 1.37 -57.24 -22.28
CA ARG A 13 1.91 -55.91 -22.55
C ARG A 13 0.77 -54.90 -22.38
N PRO A 14 0.92 -53.85 -21.55
CA PRO A 14 -0.11 -52.83 -21.43
C PRO A 14 -0.24 -52.11 -22.77
N SER A 15 -1.46 -52.13 -23.34
CA SER A 15 -1.80 -51.31 -24.49
C SER A 15 -1.54 -49.85 -24.12
N ARG A 16 -0.58 -49.22 -24.81
CA ARG A 16 -0.23 -47.82 -24.60
C ARG A 16 -1.45 -46.97 -24.92
N SER A 17 -2.14 -46.51 -23.89
CA SER A 17 -3.31 -45.64 -24.02
C SER A 17 -2.94 -44.40 -24.82
N GLN A 18 -3.41 -44.32 -26.08
CA GLN A 18 -3.37 -43.11 -26.89
C GLN A 18 -4.43 -42.14 -26.38
N LYS A 19 -4.21 -41.55 -25.20
CA LYS A 19 -5.01 -40.40 -24.79
C LYS A 19 -4.56 -39.22 -25.65
N PRO A 20 -5.46 -38.52 -26.36
CA PRO A 20 -5.08 -37.31 -27.07
C PRO A 20 -4.55 -36.31 -26.04
N LYS A 21 -3.25 -35.98 -26.13
CA LYS A 21 -2.68 -34.90 -25.33
C LYS A 21 -3.40 -33.62 -25.73
N LYS A 22 -4.31 -33.14 -24.88
CA LYS A 22 -4.86 -31.79 -25.01
C LYS A 22 -3.70 -30.81 -24.86
N TYR A 23 -3.22 -30.32 -25.98
CA TYR A 23 -2.36 -29.14 -26.02
C TYR A 23 -3.21 -27.96 -25.55
N TYR A 24 -3.14 -27.66 -24.25
CA TYR A 24 -3.55 -26.35 -23.76
C TYR A 24 -2.61 -25.36 -24.41
N LYS A 25 -3.13 -24.54 -25.34
CA LYS A 25 -2.41 -23.35 -25.79
C LYS A 25 -2.05 -22.57 -24.54
N GLN A 26 -0.77 -22.55 -24.18
CA GLN A 26 -0.23 -21.55 -23.26
C GLN A 26 -0.42 -20.21 -23.98
N THR A 27 -1.59 -19.62 -23.83
CA THR A 27 -1.72 -18.18 -24.04
C THR A 27 -0.82 -17.58 -22.99
N ALA A 28 0.32 -17.04 -23.42
CA ALA A 28 1.12 -16.16 -22.59
C ALA A 28 0.13 -15.19 -21.96
N ARG A 29 -0.01 -15.25 -20.63
CA ARG A 29 -0.84 -14.29 -19.92
C ARG A 29 -0.14 -12.96 -20.10
N PHE A 30 -0.54 -12.23 -21.12
CA PHE A 30 -0.13 -10.86 -21.29
C PHE A 30 -0.91 -10.07 -20.24
N GLU A 31 -0.28 -9.89 -19.09
CA GLU A 31 -0.74 -9.08 -17.96
C GLU A 31 -0.81 -7.57 -18.31
N GLY A 32 -0.70 -7.21 -19.59
CA GLY A 32 -0.87 -5.85 -20.09
C GLY A 32 -2.27 -5.63 -20.64
N LYS A 33 -3.30 -5.64 -19.78
CA LYS A 33 -4.57 -4.98 -20.16
C LYS A 33 -4.24 -3.50 -20.40
N ARG A 34 -4.20 -3.08 -21.66
CA ARG A 34 -4.03 -1.67 -22.06
C ARG A 34 -5.12 -0.84 -21.36
N ASP A 35 -4.66 0.09 -20.53
CA ASP A 35 -5.45 1.02 -19.72
C ASP A 35 -6.52 1.71 -20.57
N GLY A 36 -7.78 1.37 -20.33
CA GLY A 36 -8.95 1.96 -20.99
C GLY A 36 -9.62 3.08 -20.18
N LYS A 37 -8.85 3.87 -19.41
CA LYS A 37 -9.41 4.93 -18.54
C LYS A 37 -8.64 6.26 -18.70
N PRO A 38 -9.34 7.40 -18.62
CA PRO A 38 -8.96 8.63 -19.33
C PRO A 38 -7.69 9.31 -18.83
N LEU A 39 -6.94 9.76 -19.85
CA LEU A 39 -5.66 10.45 -19.94
C LEU A 39 -5.55 11.84 -19.29
N ILE A 40 -6.27 12.16 -18.21
CA ILE A 40 -6.27 13.57 -17.76
C ILE A 40 -4.89 14.03 -17.28
N PHE A 41 -4.00 13.13 -16.86
CA PHE A 41 -2.56 13.40 -16.85
C PHE A 41 -1.82 12.12 -17.24
N GLY A 42 -0.99 12.15 -18.29
CA GLY A 42 -0.11 11.05 -18.73
C GLY A 42 0.97 10.65 -17.71
N TRP A 43 0.68 10.79 -16.42
CA TRP A 43 1.54 10.42 -15.31
C TRP A 43 1.55 8.90 -15.16
N GLY A 44 2.74 8.31 -15.30
CA GLY A 44 2.96 6.88 -15.11
C GLY A 44 2.47 5.98 -16.24
N ALA A 45 2.58 6.42 -17.50
CA ALA A 45 2.37 5.57 -18.68
C ALA A 45 3.28 4.32 -18.72
N HIS A 46 4.40 4.36 -17.98
CA HIS A 46 5.33 3.25 -17.80
C HIS A 46 5.05 2.40 -16.55
N LEU A 47 4.15 2.84 -15.66
CA LEU A 47 3.84 2.12 -14.43
C LEU A 47 2.63 1.22 -14.62
N SER A 48 2.79 -0.03 -14.19
CA SER A 48 1.70 -1.00 -14.10
C SER A 48 0.64 -0.53 -13.09
N HIS A 49 -0.61 -0.94 -13.28
CA HIS A 49 -1.73 -0.61 -12.38
C HIS A 49 -1.38 -0.85 -10.90
N ASN A 50 -0.64 -1.94 -10.61
CA ASN A 50 -0.24 -2.29 -9.25
C ASN A 50 0.74 -1.28 -8.65
N GLU A 51 1.64 -0.70 -9.44
CA GLU A 51 2.61 0.28 -8.96
C GLU A 51 1.92 1.62 -8.68
N LYS A 52 0.98 2.03 -9.54
CA LYS A 52 0.14 3.22 -9.31
C LYS A 52 -0.64 3.08 -7.99
N VAL A 53 -1.23 1.92 -7.74
CA VAL A 53 -1.97 1.65 -6.48
C VAL A 53 -1.05 1.68 -5.26
N GLN A 54 0.17 1.15 -5.35
CA GLN A 54 1.13 1.22 -4.24
C GLN A 54 1.57 2.65 -3.93
N ILE A 55 1.85 3.45 -4.96
CA ILE A 55 2.20 4.86 -4.81
C ILE A 55 1.04 5.64 -4.21
N GLN A 56 -0.18 5.43 -4.73
CA GLN A 56 -1.38 6.07 -4.21
C GLN A 56 -1.59 5.71 -2.75
N ARG A 57 -1.44 4.43 -2.37
CA ARG A 57 -1.59 3.99 -0.98
C ARG A 57 -0.56 4.64 -0.05
N ARG A 58 0.71 4.73 -0.48
CA ARG A 58 1.77 5.42 0.29
C ARG A 58 1.48 6.91 0.42
N ALA A 59 1.06 7.56 -0.66
CA ALA A 59 0.68 8.97 -0.65
C ALA A 59 -0.49 9.22 0.31
N THR A 60 -1.53 8.38 0.27
CA THR A 60 -2.67 8.47 1.21
C THR A 60 -2.22 8.35 2.66
N TRP A 61 -1.33 7.42 2.99
CA TRP A 61 -0.80 7.28 4.35
C TRP A 61 0.02 8.49 4.78
N ILE A 62 0.89 9.01 3.91
CA ILE A 62 1.68 10.22 4.19
C ILE A 62 0.76 11.41 4.45
N THR A 63 -0.25 11.62 3.60
CA THR A 63 -1.22 12.70 3.77
C THR A 63 -2.01 12.53 5.06
N ALA A 64 -2.49 11.33 5.37
CA ALA A 64 -3.24 11.06 6.60
C ALA A 64 -2.39 11.35 7.85
N ILE A 65 -1.14 10.87 7.88
CA ILE A 65 -0.19 11.14 8.97
C ILE A 65 0.08 12.64 9.08
N SER A 66 0.30 13.31 7.95
CA SER A 66 0.56 14.76 7.92
C SER A 66 -0.61 15.55 8.51
N VAL A 67 -1.86 15.20 8.19
CA VAL A 67 -3.05 15.84 8.76
C VAL A 67 -3.12 15.63 10.28
N ILE A 68 -2.85 14.41 10.76
CA ILE A 68 -2.84 14.12 12.21
C ILE A 68 -1.76 14.95 12.91
N VAL A 69 -0.55 15.00 12.36
CA VAL A 69 0.56 15.80 12.90
C VAL A 69 0.19 17.29 12.93
N LEU A 70 -0.44 17.81 11.87
CA LEU A 70 -0.90 19.20 11.80
C LEU A 70 -1.90 19.51 12.92
N ILE A 71 -2.89 18.62 13.14
CA ILE A 71 -3.88 18.80 14.21
C ILE A 71 -3.19 18.86 15.58
N VAL A 72 -2.27 17.94 15.85
CA VAL A 72 -1.50 17.91 17.11
C VAL A 72 -0.68 19.19 17.27
N ALA A 73 -0.01 19.65 16.22
CA ALA A 73 0.78 20.88 16.25
C ALA A 73 -0.08 22.12 16.55
N VAL A 74 -1.29 22.21 15.97
CA VAL A 74 -2.24 23.30 16.26
C VAL A 74 -2.66 23.27 17.73
N ILE A 75 -3.01 22.10 18.26
CA ILE A 75 -3.42 21.95 19.67
C ILE A 75 -2.29 22.40 20.62
N ILE A 76 -1.08 21.89 20.40
CA ILE A 76 0.10 22.24 21.22
C ILE A 76 0.39 23.74 21.10
N GLY A 77 0.39 24.29 19.87
CA GLY A 77 0.62 25.71 19.64
C GLY A 77 -0.40 26.59 20.35
N PHE A 78 -1.68 26.21 20.34
CA PHE A 78 -2.75 26.93 21.04
C PHE A 78 -2.59 26.85 22.56
N TRP A 79 -2.21 25.68 23.08
CA TRP A 79 -1.93 25.50 24.50
C TRP A 79 -0.75 26.36 24.96
N VAL A 80 0.36 26.36 24.21
CA VAL A 80 1.52 27.22 24.47
C VAL A 80 1.13 28.69 24.40
N ASN A 81 0.32 29.07 23.43
CA ASN A 81 -0.10 30.45 23.28
C ASN A 81 -0.87 30.95 24.52
N ILE A 82 -1.86 30.18 24.98
CA ILE A 82 -2.69 30.55 26.13
C ILE A 82 -1.92 30.51 27.44
N ASN A 83 -1.08 29.50 27.65
CA ASN A 83 -0.46 29.26 28.96
C ASN A 83 0.90 29.94 29.10
N ILE A 84 1.60 30.22 28.01
CA ILE A 84 2.98 30.73 28.05
C ILE A 84 3.07 32.11 27.41
N ILE A 85 2.56 32.28 26.18
CA ILE A 85 2.75 33.53 25.43
C ILE A 85 1.88 34.66 26.01
N ILE A 86 0.56 34.47 26.10
CA ILE A 86 -0.37 35.51 26.57
C ILE A 86 0.00 36.03 27.97
N PRO A 87 0.29 35.17 28.97
CA PRO A 87 0.65 35.64 30.32
C PRO A 87 1.98 36.41 30.37
N SER A 88 2.88 36.15 29.42
CA SER A 88 4.19 36.81 29.34
C SER A 88 4.14 38.15 28.61
N GLN A 89 3.00 38.51 28.00
CA GLN A 89 2.85 39.79 27.32
C GLN A 89 2.50 40.91 28.32
N PRO A 90 3.07 42.12 28.15
CA PRO A 90 2.75 43.25 29.01
C PRO A 90 1.34 43.79 28.73
N ILE A 91 0.54 43.99 29.78
CA ILE A 91 -0.77 44.68 29.68
C ILE A 91 -0.56 46.19 29.59
N THR A 92 0.38 46.68 30.41
CA THR A 92 0.60 48.10 30.64
C THR A 92 2.05 48.31 31.07
N SER A 93 2.53 49.54 31.00
CA SER A 93 3.83 49.93 31.54
C SER A 93 3.64 50.99 32.62
N VAL A 94 4.35 50.81 33.74
CA VAL A 94 4.40 51.79 34.84
C VAL A 94 5.81 52.33 34.89
N ASN A 95 5.98 53.64 34.76
CA ASN A 95 7.29 54.31 34.75
C ASN A 95 8.27 53.71 33.72
N GLY A 96 7.77 53.27 32.56
CA GLY A 96 8.58 52.65 31.50
C GLY A 96 8.93 51.18 31.71
N HIS A 97 8.55 50.56 32.84
CA HIS A 97 8.72 49.14 33.06
C HIS A 97 7.47 48.35 32.61
N PRO A 98 7.63 47.35 31.71
CA PRO A 98 6.51 46.53 31.27
C PRO A 98 6.03 45.61 32.40
N VAL A 99 4.74 45.64 32.70
CA VAL A 99 4.10 44.75 33.69
C VAL A 99 3.41 43.60 32.95
N PRO A 100 3.97 42.38 32.98
CA PRO A 100 3.38 41.20 32.34
C PRO A 100 2.02 40.81 32.94
N GLN A 101 1.15 40.22 32.11
CA GLN A 101 -0.18 39.72 32.49
C GLN A 101 -0.17 38.75 33.68
N SER A 102 0.91 37.99 33.83
CA SER A 102 1.09 37.02 34.92
C SER A 102 1.09 37.62 36.32
N LEU A 103 1.37 38.92 36.49
CA LEU A 103 1.38 39.57 37.81
C LEU A 103 -0.01 39.90 38.35
N TYR A 104 -1.04 39.89 37.49
CA TYR A 104 -2.40 40.29 37.84
C TYR A 104 -3.36 39.11 38.07
N ARG A 105 -3.00 37.91 37.64
CA ARG A 105 -3.88 36.74 37.56
C ARG A 105 -3.44 35.65 38.53
#